data_AF-A0A2D8ZB79-F1
#
_entry.id   AF-A0A2D8ZB79-F1
#
_cell.length_a   1.000
_cell.length_b   1.000
_cell.length_c   1.000
_cell.angle_alpha   90.00
_cell.angle_beta   90.00
_cell.angle_gamma   90.00
#
_symmetry.space_group_name_H-M   'P 1'
#
loop_
_entity.id
_entity.type
_entity.pdbx_description
1 polymer ?
#
loop_
_entity_poly.entity_id
_entity_poly.type
_entity_poly.pdbx_seq_one_letter_code
_entity_poly.pdbx_strand_id
1 'polypeptide(L)'
;MEISFLDSLYQFVTNYKKFIFWLGSISAFIFIFSLLSIKWLVALIPSDYFVKKRASKFKNTYPYLWIISLIIKNILGYSLVVGGIFMLVLPGQGIFTIVVGLMLSNYPGKYSIERRLISIPSIYKGINWLRKKSNQPPIEI
;
A
#
# COMPACT_ATOMS: atom_id res chain seq x y z
N MET A 1 -6.77 -34.29 32.28
CA MET A 1 -7.52 -33.12 31.76
C MET A 1 -6.73 -32.36 30.69
N GLU A 2 -5.41 -32.27 30.79
CA GLU A 2 -4.56 -31.62 29.76
C GLU A 2 -4.43 -32.43 28.45
N ILE A 3 -4.34 -33.76 28.54
CA ILE A 3 -4.16 -34.64 27.37
C ILE A 3 -5.37 -34.57 26.41
N SER A 4 -6.59 -34.53 26.95
CA SER A 4 -7.82 -34.40 26.16
C SER A 4 -7.94 -33.06 25.43
N PHE A 5 -7.36 -31.99 25.98
CA PHE A 5 -7.35 -30.69 25.32
C PHE A 5 -6.40 -30.70 24.11
N LEU A 6 -5.21 -31.29 24.25
CA LEU A 6 -4.25 -31.42 23.15
C LEU A 6 -4.80 -32.28 22.01
N ASP A 7 -5.49 -33.37 22.32
CA ASP A 7 -6.14 -34.21 21.30
C ASP A 7 -7.25 -33.47 20.55
N SER A 8 -8.04 -32.65 21.26
CA SER A 8 -9.08 -31.82 20.65
C SER A 8 -8.50 -30.76 19.71
N LEU A 9 -7.38 -30.12 20.10
CA LEU A 9 -6.66 -29.17 19.25
C LEU A 9 -6.05 -29.86 18.02
N TYR A 10 -5.47 -31.03 18.21
CA TYR A 10 -4.90 -31.82 17.12
C TYR A 10 -5.97 -32.19 16.09
N GLN A 11 -7.14 -32.66 16.55
CA GLN A 11 -8.26 -32.96 15.66
C GLN A 11 -8.81 -31.71 14.94
N PHE A 12 -8.89 -30.57 15.64
CA PHE A 12 -9.30 -29.32 15.00
C PHE A 12 -8.33 -28.90 13.88
N VAL A 13 -7.02 -28.87 14.17
CA VAL A 13 -6.00 -28.48 13.18
C VAL A 13 -5.97 -29.44 11.99
N THR A 14 -6.12 -30.74 12.22
CA THR A 14 -6.14 -31.74 11.13
C THR A 14 -7.39 -31.62 10.27
N ASN A 15 -8.57 -31.40 10.87
CA ASN A 15 -9.83 -31.17 10.13
C ASN A 15 -9.77 -29.91 9.26
N TYR A 16 -9.17 -28.83 9.75
CA TYR A 16 -9.04 -27.57 9.01
C TYR A 16 -7.71 -27.40 8.29
N LYS A 17 -6.85 -28.43 8.24
CA LYS A 17 -5.49 -28.34 7.69
C LYS A 17 -5.46 -27.73 6.30
N LYS A 18 -6.37 -28.16 5.42
CA LYS A 18 -6.49 -27.65 4.05
C LYS A 18 -6.89 -26.18 4.02
N PHE A 19 -7.85 -25.76 4.84
CA PHE A 19 -8.28 -24.36 4.95
C PHE A 19 -7.15 -23.48 5.50
N ILE A 20 -6.53 -23.89 6.60
CA ILE A 20 -5.40 -23.18 7.23
C ILE A 20 -4.25 -23.01 6.23
N PHE A 21 -3.92 -24.05 5.47
CA PHE A 21 -2.87 -23.99 4.46
C PHE A 21 -3.19 -22.99 3.34
N TRP A 22 -4.41 -23.00 2.81
CA TRP A 22 -4.84 -22.04 1.78
C TRP A 22 -4.89 -20.62 2.31
N LEU A 23 -5.45 -20.41 3.52
CA LEU A 23 -5.49 -19.10 4.17
C LEU A 23 -4.08 -18.55 4.41
N GLY A 24 -3.18 -19.38 4.95
CA GLY A 24 -1.78 -19.01 5.17
C GLY A 24 -1.05 -18.69 3.86
N SER A 25 -1.22 -19.51 2.83
CA SER A 25 -0.59 -19.30 1.52
C SER A 25 -1.08 -18.03 0.84
N ILE A 26 -2.40 -17.79 0.83
CA ILE A 26 -3.00 -16.58 0.24
C ILE A 26 -2.54 -15.34 1.01
N SER A 27 -2.53 -15.39 2.35
CA SER A 27 -2.06 -14.28 3.17
C SER A 27 -0.58 -13.98 2.93
N ALA A 28 0.27 -15.01 2.86
CA ALA A 28 1.70 -14.84 2.58
C ALA A 28 1.93 -14.25 1.17
N PHE A 29 1.18 -14.73 0.18
CA PHE A 29 1.23 -14.20 -1.19
C PHE A 29 0.82 -12.73 -1.24
N ILE A 30 -0.31 -12.36 -0.62
CA ILE A 30 -0.78 -10.97 -0.53
C ILE A 30 0.26 -10.09 0.16
N PHE A 31 0.88 -10.59 1.23
CA PHE A 31 1.91 -9.87 1.97
C PHE A 31 3.16 -9.58 1.12
N ILE A 32 3.70 -10.60 0.43
CA ILE A 32 4.84 -10.44 -0.47
C ILE A 32 4.49 -9.50 -1.63
N PHE A 33 3.32 -9.70 -2.23
CA PHE A 33 2.83 -8.86 -3.31
C PHE A 33 2.68 -7.39 -2.87
N SER A 34 2.17 -7.14 -1.66
CA SER A 34 2.05 -5.80 -1.07
C SER A 34 3.42 -5.12 -0.92
N LEU A 35 4.41 -5.83 -0.38
CA LEU A 35 5.77 -5.30 -0.21
C LEU A 35 6.45 -4.97 -1.54
N LEU A 36 6.31 -5.84 -2.54
CA LEU A 36 6.89 -5.64 -3.87
C LEU A 36 6.20 -4.47 -4.61
N SER A 37 4.88 -4.35 -4.46
CA SER A 37 4.07 -3.34 -5.13
C SER A 37 4.46 -1.93 -4.74
N ILE A 38 4.97 -1.69 -3.52
CA ILE A 38 5.33 -0.33 -3.05
C ILE A 38 6.33 0.35 -3.99
N LYS A 39 7.38 -0.34 -4.43
CA LYS A 39 8.39 0.25 -5.35
C LYS A 39 7.81 0.59 -6.71
N TRP A 40 6.94 -0.28 -7.22
CA TRP A 40 6.28 -0.10 -8.51
C TRP A 40 5.25 1.04 -8.45
N LEU A 41 4.48 1.12 -7.37
CA LEU A 41 3.52 2.20 -7.11
C LEU A 41 4.21 3.55 -6.99
N VAL A 42 5.32 3.63 -6.27
CA VAL A 42 6.13 4.86 -6.16
C VAL A 42 6.64 5.30 -7.53
N ALA A 43 6.96 4.36 -8.42
CA ALA A 43 7.44 4.66 -9.76
C ALA A 43 6.34 5.19 -10.69
N LEU A 44 5.07 4.83 -10.45
CA LEU A 44 3.93 5.35 -11.19
C LEU A 44 3.63 6.83 -10.87
N ILE A 45 4.13 7.35 -9.76
CA ILE A 45 3.93 8.75 -9.37
C ILE A 45 4.79 9.64 -10.27
N PRO A 46 4.21 10.51 -11.10
CA PRO A 46 4.97 11.39 -11.97
C PRO A 46 5.74 12.43 -11.14
N SER A 47 6.94 12.82 -11.58
CA SER A 47 7.79 13.76 -10.85
C SER A 47 7.17 15.15 -10.71
N ASP A 48 6.35 15.57 -11.68
CA ASP A 48 5.67 16.86 -11.71
C ASP A 48 4.30 16.87 -11.01
N TYR A 49 3.98 15.83 -10.22
CA TYR A 49 2.67 15.64 -9.59
C TYR A 49 2.23 16.83 -8.73
N PHE A 50 3.17 17.47 -8.00
CA PHE A 50 2.86 18.62 -7.14
C PHE A 50 2.91 19.96 -7.88
N VAL A 51 3.52 20.01 -9.07
CA VAL A 51 3.76 21.25 -9.82
C VAL A 51 2.65 21.52 -10.84
N LYS A 52 2.16 20.50 -11.54
CA LYS A 52 1.16 20.65 -12.61
C LYS A 52 -0.16 19.95 -12.27
N LYS A 53 -1.22 20.76 -12.13
CA LYS A 53 -2.60 20.25 -11.97
C LYS A 53 -3.10 19.69 -13.33
N ARG A 54 -2.77 18.44 -13.65
CA ARG A 54 -3.28 17.78 -14.86
C ARG A 54 -4.78 17.47 -14.69
N ALA A 55 -5.62 18.14 -15.48
CA ALA A 55 -6.97 17.66 -15.73
C ALA A 55 -6.88 16.32 -16.49
N SER A 56 -7.36 15.23 -15.90
CA SER A 56 -7.26 13.91 -16.51
C SER A 56 -8.16 13.83 -17.76
N LYS A 57 -7.56 13.89 -18.95
CA LYS A 57 -8.27 13.63 -20.22
C LYS A 57 -8.91 12.23 -20.25
N PHE A 58 -8.36 11.27 -19.49
CA PHE A 58 -8.86 9.90 -19.37
C PHE A 58 -10.25 9.80 -18.73
N LYS A 59 -10.61 10.77 -17.87
CA LYS A 59 -11.94 10.87 -17.26
C LYS A 59 -13.05 11.04 -18.31
N ASN A 60 -12.74 11.73 -19.41
CA ASN A 60 -13.73 12.08 -20.42
C ASN A 60 -13.93 10.97 -21.46
N THR A 61 -12.93 10.13 -21.69
CA THR A 61 -12.97 9.08 -22.72
C THR A 61 -13.49 7.74 -22.19
N TYR A 62 -13.20 7.36 -20.94
CA TYR A 62 -13.60 6.07 -20.37
C TYR A 62 -14.13 6.18 -18.93
N PRO A 63 -15.35 6.68 -18.72
CA PRO A 63 -15.89 6.97 -17.38
C PRO A 63 -16.00 5.72 -16.49
N TYR A 64 -16.42 4.58 -17.04
CA TYR A 64 -16.57 3.33 -16.26
C TYR A 64 -15.22 2.75 -15.81
N LEU A 65 -14.25 2.65 -16.71
CA LEU A 65 -12.89 2.20 -16.37
C LEU A 65 -12.20 3.15 -15.40
N TRP A 66 -12.50 4.45 -15.48
CA TRP A 66 -12.01 5.44 -14.53
C TRP A 66 -12.56 5.19 -13.12
N ILE A 67 -13.86 4.95 -12.96
CA ILE A 67 -14.49 4.62 -11.67
C ILE A 67 -13.93 3.32 -11.08
N ILE A 68 -13.79 2.27 -11.90
CA ILE A 68 -13.21 1.00 -11.46
C ILE A 68 -11.76 1.20 -10.99
N SER A 69 -10.96 1.94 -11.76
CA SER A 69 -9.59 2.28 -11.38
C SER A 69 -9.53 3.09 -10.08
N LEU A 70 -10.47 4.00 -9.85
CA LEU A 70 -10.57 4.77 -8.59
C LEU A 70 -10.83 3.86 -7.40
N ILE A 71 -11.79 2.95 -7.52
CA ILE A 71 -12.15 2.03 -6.43
C ILE A 71 -10.94 1.15 -6.09
N ILE A 72 -10.31 0.55 -7.09
CA ILE A 72 -9.13 -0.31 -6.89
C ILE A 72 -7.98 0.47 -6.24
N LYS A 73 -7.68 1.68 -6.73
CA LYS A 73 -6.62 2.53 -6.17
C LYS A 73 -6.90 2.90 -4.71
N ASN A 74 -8.14 3.24 -4.38
CA ASN A 74 -8.52 3.58 -3.02
C ASN A 74 -8.45 2.39 -2.08
N ILE A 75 -8.93 1.21 -2.50
CA ILE A 75 -8.83 -0.01 -1.70
C ILE A 75 -7.35 -0.33 -1.41
N LEU A 76 -6.49 -0.29 -2.42
CA LEU A 76 -5.06 -0.52 -2.25
C LEU A 76 -4.41 0.54 -1.36
N GLY A 77 -4.71 1.82 -1.60
CA GLY A 77 -4.13 2.93 -0.84
C GLY A 77 -4.53 2.90 0.63
N TYR A 78 -5.81 2.70 0.95
CA TYR A 78 -6.26 2.58 2.34
C TYR A 78 -5.73 1.33 3.02
N SER A 79 -5.63 0.20 2.30
CA SER A 79 -5.01 -1.01 2.85
C SER A 79 -3.55 -0.79 3.22
N LEU A 80 -2.78 -0.04 2.40
CA LEU A 80 -1.40 0.34 2.70
C LEU A 80 -1.32 1.29 3.91
N VAL A 81 -2.24 2.23 4.04
CA VAL A 81 -2.29 3.13 5.21
C VAL A 81 -2.53 2.32 6.49
N VAL A 82 -3.55 1.46 6.51
CA VAL A 82 -3.87 0.62 7.66
C VAL A 82 -2.71 -0.34 7.98
N GLY A 83 -2.16 -1.01 6.97
CA GLY A 83 -0.99 -1.87 7.12
C GLY A 83 0.23 -1.11 7.63
N GLY A 84 0.46 0.10 7.14
CA GLY A 84 1.54 0.98 7.58
C GLY A 84 1.38 1.43 9.03
N ILE A 85 0.15 1.66 9.50
CA ILE A 85 -0.15 1.94 10.91
C ILE A 85 0.19 0.73 11.79
N PHE A 86 -0.21 -0.48 11.38
CA PHE A 86 0.19 -1.70 12.10
C PHE A 86 1.72 -1.87 12.13
N MET A 87 2.42 -1.51 11.05
CA MET A 87 3.88 -1.48 10.96
C MET A 87 4.56 -0.36 11.77
N LEU A 88 3.83 0.48 12.50
CA LEU A 88 4.42 1.37 13.50
C LEU A 88 4.66 0.65 14.83
N VAL A 89 3.86 -0.38 15.11
CA VAL A 89 4.02 -1.25 16.31
C VAL A 89 4.84 -2.49 15.95
N LEU A 90 4.66 -3.03 14.75
CA LEU A 90 5.43 -4.15 14.23
C LEU A 90 6.74 -3.66 13.60
N PRO A 91 7.84 -4.44 13.62
CA PRO A 91 9.08 -4.06 12.96
C PRO A 91 8.87 -3.89 11.45
N GLY A 92 9.10 -2.68 10.92
CA GLY A 92 8.90 -2.37 9.51
C GLY A 92 9.10 -0.90 9.15
N GLN A 93 8.91 -0.56 7.87
CA GLN A 93 9.10 0.79 7.33
C GLN A 93 7.91 1.75 7.55
N GLY A 94 6.97 1.41 8.44
CA GLY A 94 5.56 1.84 8.49
C GLY A 94 5.22 3.23 7.94
N ILE A 95 5.96 4.27 8.35
CA ILE A 95 5.82 5.64 7.85
C ILE A 95 5.83 5.71 6.31
N PHE A 96 6.80 5.08 5.63
CA PHE A 96 6.88 5.11 4.17
C PHE A 96 5.68 4.43 3.52
N THR A 97 5.23 3.31 4.08
CA THR A 97 4.04 2.59 3.60
C THR A 97 2.80 3.47 3.71
N ILE A 98 2.64 4.22 4.81
CA ILE A 98 1.55 5.19 5.00
C ILE A 98 1.63 6.28 3.93
N VAL A 99 2.81 6.90 3.71
CA VAL A 99 2.94 7.99 2.74
C VAL A 99 2.59 7.52 1.32
N VAL A 100 3.08 6.35 0.92
CA VAL A 100 2.78 5.76 -0.38
C VAL A 100 1.29 5.41 -0.50
N GLY A 101 0.68 4.88 0.56
CA GLY A 101 -0.75 4.60 0.61
C GLY A 101 -1.60 5.86 0.47
N LEU A 102 -1.21 6.95 1.12
CA LEU A 102 -1.85 8.26 0.99
C LEU A 102 -1.72 8.80 -0.43
N MET A 103 -0.53 8.79 -1.03
CA MET A 103 -0.30 9.24 -2.40
C MET A 103 -1.10 8.45 -3.45
N LEU A 104 -1.37 7.17 -3.20
CA LEU A 104 -2.17 6.32 -4.08
C LEU A 104 -3.68 6.56 -3.92
N SER A 105 -4.11 6.95 -2.72
CA SER A 105 -5.51 7.14 -2.36
C SER A 105 -6.06 8.47 -2.87
N ASN A 106 -7.35 8.49 -3.20
CA ASN A 106 -8.07 9.69 -3.55
C ASN A 106 -9.01 10.11 -2.40
N TYR A 107 -8.68 11.22 -1.76
CA TYR A 107 -9.44 11.83 -0.67
C TYR A 107 -9.49 13.37 -0.82
N PRO A 108 -10.49 14.05 -0.26
CA PRO A 108 -10.60 15.51 -0.35
C PRO A 108 -9.42 16.19 0.35
N GLY A 109 -8.84 17.22 -0.29
CA GLY A 109 -7.69 17.95 0.28
C GLY A 109 -6.33 17.27 0.13
N LYS A 110 -6.23 16.15 -0.60
CA LYS A 110 -5.01 15.34 -0.73
C LYS A 110 -3.73 16.11 -1.02
N TYR A 111 -3.79 17.08 -1.93
CA TYR A 111 -2.60 17.84 -2.35
C TYR A 111 -1.97 18.65 -1.21
N SER A 112 -2.78 19.20 -0.28
CA SER A 112 -2.25 19.98 0.84
C SER A 112 -1.54 19.08 1.85
N ILE A 113 -2.13 17.92 2.13
CA ILE A 113 -1.60 16.95 3.09
C ILE A 113 -0.34 16.28 2.54
N GLU A 114 -0.39 15.79 1.30
CA GLU A 114 0.75 15.16 0.63
C GLU A 114 1.93 16.13 0.51
N ARG A 115 1.69 17.40 0.12
CA ARG A 115 2.76 18.39 0.02
C ARG A 115 3.41 18.65 1.37
N ARG A 116 2.63 18.82 2.45
CA ARG A 116 3.15 18.98 3.82
C ARG A 116 3.99 17.78 4.27
N LEU A 117 3.54 16.57 3.96
CA LEU A 117 4.25 15.33 4.29
C LEU A 117 5.59 15.23 3.56
N ILE A 118 5.60 15.53 2.26
CA ILE A 118 6.82 15.45 1.44
C ILE A 118 7.78 16.59 1.76
N SER A 119 7.30 17.74 2.21
CA SER A 119 8.17 18.82 2.70
C SER A 119 9.03 18.40 3.90
N ILE A 120 8.70 17.31 4.59
CA ILE A 120 9.53 16.76 5.68
C ILE A 120 10.79 16.12 5.06
N PRO A 121 12.01 16.59 5.41
CA PRO A 121 13.25 16.15 4.74
C PRO A 121 13.49 14.64 4.78
N SER A 122 13.16 13.99 5.89
CA SER A 122 13.34 12.54 6.06
C SER A 122 12.42 11.74 5.13
N ILE A 123 11.18 12.20 4.96
CA ILE A 123 10.18 11.58 4.09
C ILE A 123 10.57 11.81 2.62
N TYR A 124 10.93 13.05 2.27
CA TYR A 124 11.43 13.39 0.94
C TYR A 124 12.61 12.53 0.51
N LYS A 125 13.64 12.44 1.36
CA LYS A 125 14.85 11.65 1.09
C LYS A 125 14.52 10.18 0.92
N GLY A 126 13.65 9.62 1.77
CA GLY A 126 13.31 8.20 1.68
C GLY A 126 12.44 7.86 0.48
N ILE A 127 11.48 8.73 0.10
CA ILE A 127 10.72 8.56 -1.16
C ILE A 127 11.66 8.64 -2.36
N ASN A 128 12.56 9.62 -2.40
CA ASN A 128 13.52 9.73 -3.50
C ASN A 128 14.54 8.59 -3.53
N TRP A 129 14.88 8.00 -2.38
CA TRP A 129 15.68 6.76 -2.33
C TRP A 129 14.94 5.58 -2.94
N LEU A 130 13.64 5.41 -2.62
CA LEU A 130 12.77 4.42 -3.25
C LEU A 130 12.65 4.65 -4.76
N ARG A 131 12.49 5.90 -5.20
CA ARG A 131 12.43 6.28 -6.62
C ARG A 131 13.74 6.01 -7.36
N LYS A 132 14.88 6.33 -6.75
CA LYS A 132 16.22 6.01 -7.29
C LYS A 132 16.38 4.51 -7.49
N LYS A 133 15.89 3.69 -6.55
CA LYS A 133 15.91 2.22 -6.67
C LYS A 133 15.00 1.68 -7.79
N SER A 134 14.03 2.48 -8.24
CA SER A 134 13.15 2.20 -9.37
C SER A 134 13.55 2.97 -10.66
N ASN A 135 14.75 3.57 -10.72
CA ASN A 135 15.24 4.38 -11.86
C ASN A 135 14.33 5.56 -12.24
N GLN A 136 13.66 6.18 -11.27
CA GLN A 136 12.78 7.32 -11.50
C GLN A 136 13.41 8.64 -11.00
N PRO A 137 13.15 9.78 -11.68
CA PRO A 137 13.64 11.08 -11.25
C PRO A 137 13.00 11.49 -9.91
N PRO A 138 13.66 12.35 -9.11
CA PRO A 138 13.11 12.81 -7.84
C PRO A 138 11.78 13.55 -8.03
N ILE A 139 10.97 13.59 -6.97
CA ILE A 139 9.72 14.35 -6.97
C ILE A 139 10.03 15.85 -6.86
N GLU A 140 9.38 16.67 -7.68
CA GLU A 140 9.41 18.13 -7.59
C GLU A 140 8.32 18.61 -6.60
N ILE A 141 8.64 19.57 -5.71
CA ILE A 141 7.74 20.09 -4.64
C ILE A 141 7.33 21.54 -4.91
#